data_AF-A0A930EDV7-F1
#
_entry.id   AF-A0A930EDV7-F1
#
_cell.length_a   1.000
_cell.length_b   1.000
_cell.length_c   1.000
_cell.angle_alpha   90.00
_cell.angle_beta   90.00
_cell.angle_gamma   90.00
#
_symmetry.space_group_name_H-M   'P 1'
#
loop_
_entity.id
_entity.type
_entity.pdbx_description
1 polymer ?
#
loop_
_entity_poly.entity_id
_entity_poly.type
_entity_poly.pdbx_seq_one_letter_code
_entity_poly.pdbx_strand_id
1 'polypeptide(L)' 'MLDCIKVTLVIDDIYTTGATVDSIARLLKAVGVSRAYVITFSAGADMVKEAV' A
#
# COMPACT_ATOMS: atom_id res chain seq x y z
N MET A 1 -5.73 -27.60 -3.87
CA MET A 1 -5.23 -26.65 -2.84
C MET A 1 -6.09 -25.40 -2.97
N LEU A 2 -6.82 -24.99 -1.95
CA LEU A 2 -7.64 -23.78 -2.03
C LEU A 2 -6.71 -22.58 -1.87
N ASP A 3 -6.57 -21.77 -2.93
CA ASP A 3 -5.85 -20.51 -2.84
C ASP A 3 -6.65 -19.54 -1.97
N CYS A 4 -6.10 -19.19 -0.82
CA CYS A 4 -6.69 -18.19 0.07
C CYS A 4 -6.34 -16.78 -0.41
N ILE A 5 -7.33 -15.88 -0.36
CA ILE A 5 -7.13 -14.46 -0.67
C ILE A 5 -6.22 -13.87 0.41
N LYS A 6 -5.08 -13.31 -0.02
CA LYS A 6 -4.13 -12.63 0.87
C LYS A 6 -4.44 -11.14 0.93
N VAL A 7 -4.73 -10.63 2.12
CA VAL A 7 -5.02 -9.21 2.39
C VAL A 7 -4.02 -8.68 3.43
N THR A 8 -3.42 -7.52 3.16
CA THR A 8 -2.41 -6.90 4.03
C THR A 8 -2.84 -5.49 4.44
N LEU A 9 -2.57 -5.11 5.69
CA LEU A 9 -2.67 -3.75 6.19
C LEU A 9 -1.26 -3.22 6.51
N VAL A 10 -0.89 -2.11 5.88
CA VAL A 10 0.35 -1.38 6.13
C VAL A 10 0.04 -0.21 7.05
N ILE A 11 0.80 -0.07 8.12
CA ILE A 11 0.66 1.02 9.10
C ILE A 11 1.96 1.81 9.09
N ASP A 12 1.85 3.13 8.88
CA ASP A 12 2.98 4.05 8.88
C ASP A 12 2.59 5.35 9.64
N ASP A 13 3.55 6.13 10.11
CA ASP A 13 3.24 7.35 10.86
C ASP A 13 2.77 8.49 9.93
N ILE A 14 3.52 8.77 8.86
CA ILE A 14 3.32 9.91 7.98
C ILE A 14 3.43 9.47 6.52
N TYR A 15 2.30 9.59 5.79
CA TYR A 15 2.28 9.40 4.35
C TYR A 15 2.70 10.68 3.63
N THR A 16 3.87 10.67 2.97
CA THR A 16 4.33 11.81 2.17
C THR A 16 4.14 11.51 0.68
N THR A 17 5.22 11.47 -0.12
CA THR A 17 5.20 11.27 -1.58
C THR A 17 4.66 9.91 -2.01
N GLY A 18 4.49 8.97 -1.07
CA GLY A 18 4.04 7.61 -1.30
C GLY A 18 5.13 6.65 -1.79
N ALA A 19 6.40 7.07 -1.86
CA ALA A 19 7.52 6.20 -2.30
C ALA A 19 7.65 4.93 -1.44
N THR A 20 7.43 5.04 -0.13
CA THR A 20 7.40 3.90 0.81
C THR A 20 6.28 2.93 0.45
N VAL A 21 5.05 3.45 0.31
CA VAL A 21 3.86 2.65 -0.01
C VAL A 21 3.97 2.00 -1.39
N ASP A 22 4.53 2.69 -2.38
CA ASP A 22 4.73 2.13 -3.73
C ASP A 22 5.70 0.94 -3.72
N SER A 23 6.79 1.07 -2.98
CA SER A 23 7.79 0.01 -2.85
C SER A 23 7.18 -1.22 -2.16
N ILE A 24 6.41 -1.00 -1.09
CA ILE A 24 5.69 -2.07 -0.40
C ILE A 24 4.64 -2.71 -1.32
N ALA A 25 3.86 -1.91 -2.05
CA ALA A 25 2.84 -2.42 -2.96
C ALA A 25 3.44 -3.31 -4.06
N ARG A 26 4.60 -2.92 -4.63
CA ARG A 26 5.35 -3.75 -5.60
C ARG A 26 5.78 -5.08 -4.98
N LEU A 27 6.30 -5.07 -3.76
CA LEU A 27 6.71 -6.27 -3.04
C LEU A 27 5.51 -7.20 -2.76
N LEU A 28 4.42 -6.65 -2.22
CA LEU A 28 3.21 -7.41 -1.88
C LEU A 28 2.58 -8.04 -3.14
N LYS A 29 2.54 -7.29 -4.25
CA LYS A 29 2.05 -7.80 -5.54
C LYS A 29 2.93 -8.94 -6.06
N ALA A 30 4.26 -8.85 -5.92
CA ALA A 30 5.19 -9.89 -6.35
C ALA A 30 5.00 -11.23 -5.58
N VAL A 31 4.54 -11.18 -4.32
CA VAL A 31 4.28 -12.37 -3.50
C VAL A 31 2.81 -12.83 -3.53
N GLY A 32 2.00 -12.27 -4.45
CA GLY A 32 0.62 -12.69 -4.69
C GLY A 32 -0.38 -12.21 -3.64
N VAL A 33 -0.13 -11.06 -3.00
CA VAL A 33 -1.15 -10.39 -2.17
C VAL A 33 -2.22 -9.79 -3.08
N SER A 34 -3.48 -10.10 -2.79
CA SER A 34 -4.62 -9.67 -3.60
C SER A 34 -5.05 -8.24 -3.30
N ARG A 35 -4.93 -7.79 -2.05
CA ARG A 35 -5.27 -6.43 -1.62
C ARG A 35 -4.32 -5.93 -0.53
N ALA A 36 -3.93 -4.68 -0.63
CA ALA A 36 -3.19 -3.98 0.41
C ALA A 36 -3.91 -2.68 0.78
N TYR A 37 -4.06 -2.42 2.07
CA TYR A 37 -4.58 -1.17 2.63
C TYR A 37 -3.45 -0.43 3.35
N VAL A 38 -3.52 0.89 3.38
CA VAL A 38 -2.57 1.73 4.11
C VAL A 38 -3.33 2.60 5.09
N ILE A 39 -2.88 2.62 6.34
CA ILE A 39 -3.34 3.55 7.37
C ILE A 39 -2.16 4.37 7.84
N THR A 40 -2.30 5.69 7.83
CA THR A 40 -1.31 6.60 8.41
C THR A 40 -1.97 7.61 9.34
N PHE A 41 -1.20 8.14 10.29
CA PHE A 41 -1.70 9.16 11.22
C PHE A 41 -1.86 10.52 10.53
N SER A 42 -0.94 10.85 9.61
CA SER A 42 -1.04 12.05 8.79
C SER A 42 -0.64 11.76 7.35
N ALA A 43 -1.08 12.63 6.43
CA ALA A 43 -0.72 12.58 5.02
C ALA A 43 -0.36 13.99 4.53
N GLY A 44 0.59 14.09 3.60
CA GLY A 44 0.90 15.35 2.92
C GLY A 44 -0.32 15.88 2.17
N ALA A 45 -0.54 17.20 2.23
CA ALA A 45 -1.78 17.84 1.76
C ALA A 45 -1.92 17.95 0.24
N ASP A 46 -0.85 17.69 -0.54
CA ASP A 46 -0.79 17.97 -1.98
C ASP A 46 -0.63 16.69 -2.83
N MET A 47 -1.20 15.59 -2.35
CA MET A 47 -1.05 14.27 -2.96
C MET A 47 -2.17 14.00 -3.96
N VAL A 48 -2.03 14.50 -5.20
CA VAL A 48 -2.79 13.97 -6.35
C VAL A 48 -1.93 12.94 -7.04
N LYS A 49 -2.29 11.67 -6.93
CA LYS A 49 -1.65 10.59 -7.69
C LYS A 49 -2.60 10.20 -8.82
N GLU A 50 -2.18 10.39 -10.07
CA GLU A 50 -2.96 9.86 -11.20
C GLU A 50 -3.14 8.35 -11.01
N ALA A 51 -4.39 7.91 -11.15
CA ALA A 51 -4.70 6.50 -11.19
C ALA A 51 -4.17 5.95 -12.53
N VAL A 52 -3.04 5.25 -12.48
CA VAL A 52 -2.53 4.44 -13.59
C VAL A 52 -3.32 3.14 -13.67
#